data_AF-A0A4V2JSF7-F1
#
_entry.id   AF-A0A4V2JSF7-F1
#
_cell.length_a   1.000
_cell.length_b   1.000
_cell.length_c   1.000
_cell.angle_alpha   90.00
_cell.angle_beta   90.00
_cell.angle_gamma   90.00
#
_symmetry.space_group_name_H-M   'P 1'
#
loop_
_entity.id
_entity.type
_entity.pdbx_description
1 polymer ?
#
loop_
_entity_poly.entity_id
_entity_poly.type
_entity_poly.pdbx_seq_one_letter_code
_entity_poly.pdbx_strand_id
1 'polypeptide(L)'
;MYLLRVALPDRPGSLGAVASALGAAHADINAVEIVEKGAGRAVDDFMLTIPGDVRPDALVTACARVPDVEVLWVSFYPENWGLHADLDVLDAMAEQPERAEVLLTDAAPATFHCSWALLVDRDHGTVLHRSALAPIGTQVPPGVFGDLGTAHVADLPADWHDGWGEAAIAVAPCRTGHSIVVGRPGPEFRKAELARLRHLALMASEHEPATQ
;
A
#
# COMPACT_ATOMS: atom_id res chain seq x y z
N MET A 1 -13.41 3.16 -3.20
CA MET A 1 -13.24 1.70 -3.29
C MET A 1 -12.53 1.21 -2.04
N TYR A 2 -12.71 -0.03 -1.67
CA TYR A 2 -12.13 -0.72 -0.53
C TYR A 2 -11.67 -2.09 -1.00
N LEU A 3 -10.61 -2.61 -0.38
CA LEU A 3 -10.20 -3.99 -0.54
C LEU A 3 -10.43 -4.69 0.80
N LEU A 4 -11.26 -5.71 0.78
CA LEU A 4 -11.60 -6.51 1.94
C LEU A 4 -11.12 -7.93 1.70
N ARG A 5 -10.14 -8.40 2.50
CA ARG A 5 -9.70 -9.79 2.43
C ARG A 5 -10.38 -10.60 3.51
N VAL A 6 -10.94 -11.73 3.11
CA VAL A 6 -11.64 -12.64 4.00
C VAL A 6 -11.09 -14.05 3.87
N ALA A 7 -10.98 -14.75 5.00
CA ALA A 7 -10.84 -16.19 5.03
C ALA A 7 -12.22 -16.83 5.24
N LEU A 8 -12.60 -17.78 4.40
CA LEU A 8 -13.91 -18.43 4.40
C LEU A 8 -13.77 -19.95 4.20
N PRO A 9 -14.78 -20.76 4.53
CA PRO A 9 -14.74 -22.20 4.26
C PRO A 9 -14.74 -22.48 2.75
N ASP A 10 -13.87 -23.38 2.29
CA ASP A 10 -13.84 -23.81 0.89
C ASP A 10 -14.93 -24.85 0.62
N ARG A 11 -16.18 -24.39 0.56
CA ARG A 11 -17.36 -25.17 0.21
C ARG A 11 -18.33 -24.36 -0.64
N PRO A 12 -19.16 -25.02 -1.47
CA PRO A 12 -20.17 -24.32 -2.26
C PRO A 12 -21.06 -23.42 -1.38
N GLY A 13 -21.26 -22.18 -1.82
CA GLY A 13 -22.11 -21.20 -1.16
C GLY A 13 -21.37 -20.24 -0.21
N SER A 14 -20.14 -20.54 0.23
CA SER A 14 -19.42 -19.66 1.18
C SER A 14 -19.17 -18.25 0.63
N LEU A 15 -18.64 -18.13 -0.60
CA LEU A 15 -18.42 -16.85 -1.26
C LEU A 15 -19.73 -16.09 -1.47
N GLY A 16 -20.80 -16.80 -1.85
CA GLY A 16 -22.13 -16.20 -2.02
C GLY A 16 -22.73 -15.69 -0.70
N ALA A 17 -22.47 -16.36 0.42
CA ALA A 17 -22.90 -15.93 1.74
C ALA A 17 -22.19 -14.63 2.16
N VAL A 18 -20.88 -14.52 1.93
CA VAL A 18 -20.11 -13.28 2.14
C VAL A 18 -20.64 -12.16 1.24
N ALA A 19 -20.78 -12.40 -0.05
CA ALA A 19 -21.30 -11.42 -1.00
C ALA A 19 -22.69 -10.91 -0.60
N SER A 20 -23.57 -11.80 -0.14
CA SER A 20 -24.90 -11.44 0.34
C SER A 20 -24.86 -10.57 1.60
N ALA A 21 -23.96 -10.89 2.55
CA ALA A 21 -23.79 -10.10 3.77
C ALA A 21 -23.24 -8.69 3.46
N LEU A 22 -22.26 -8.59 2.56
CA LEU A 22 -21.71 -7.33 2.09
C LEU A 22 -22.77 -6.49 1.38
N GLY A 23 -23.57 -7.09 0.49
CA GLY A 23 -24.70 -6.41 -0.16
C GLY A 23 -25.74 -5.89 0.84
N ALA A 24 -26.02 -6.65 1.92
CA ALA A 24 -26.91 -6.20 2.99
C ALA A 24 -26.34 -5.03 3.82
N ALA A 25 -25.01 -4.84 3.80
CA ALA A 25 -24.33 -3.67 4.35
C ALA A 25 -24.22 -2.51 3.34
N HIS A 26 -24.93 -2.59 2.21
CA HIS A 26 -24.89 -1.63 1.11
C HIS A 26 -23.52 -1.53 0.41
N ALA A 27 -22.67 -2.56 0.53
CA ALA A 27 -21.46 -2.62 -0.27
C ALA A 27 -21.79 -3.05 -1.70
N ASP A 28 -21.24 -2.33 -2.68
CA ASP A 28 -21.25 -2.73 -4.08
C ASP A 28 -19.93 -3.43 -4.42
N ILE A 29 -19.99 -4.64 -4.96
CA ILE A 29 -18.81 -5.47 -5.21
C ILE A 29 -18.38 -5.29 -6.67
N ASN A 30 -17.25 -4.61 -6.86
CA ASN A 30 -16.67 -4.34 -8.18
C ASN A 30 -15.94 -5.57 -8.73
N ALA A 31 -15.21 -6.29 -7.89
CA ALA A 31 -14.47 -7.50 -8.29
C ALA A 31 -14.21 -8.43 -7.10
N VAL A 32 -14.00 -9.72 -7.40
CA VAL A 32 -13.57 -10.72 -6.43
C VAL A 32 -12.37 -11.50 -7.00
N GLU A 33 -11.33 -11.67 -6.20
CA GLU A 33 -10.11 -12.38 -6.56
C GLU A 33 -9.83 -13.49 -5.53
N ILE A 34 -9.56 -14.71 -6.00
CA ILE A 34 -9.21 -15.85 -5.14
C ILE A 34 -7.70 -15.80 -4.93
N VAL A 35 -7.27 -15.54 -3.69
CA VAL A 35 -5.85 -15.41 -3.33
C VAL A 35 -5.25 -16.77 -3.03
N GLU A 36 -5.94 -17.57 -2.23
CA GLU A 36 -5.45 -18.87 -1.78
C GLU A 36 -6.60 -19.87 -1.60
N LYS A 37 -6.35 -21.15 -1.88
CA LYS A 37 -7.24 -22.26 -1.53
C LYS A 37 -6.45 -23.44 -1.00
N GLY A 38 -6.83 -23.93 0.18
CA GLY A 38 -6.17 -25.07 0.80
C GLY A 38 -6.73 -25.39 2.18
N ALA A 39 -6.51 -26.62 2.65
CA ALA A 39 -6.86 -27.07 3.99
C ALA A 39 -8.34 -26.80 4.41
N GLY A 40 -9.28 -26.81 3.45
CA GLY A 40 -10.70 -26.56 3.71
C GLY A 40 -11.07 -25.08 3.90
N ARG A 41 -10.14 -24.16 3.65
CA ARG A 41 -10.37 -22.71 3.63
C ARG A 41 -9.96 -22.09 2.31
N ALA A 42 -10.58 -20.96 2.00
CA ALA A 42 -10.23 -20.08 0.89
C ALA A 42 -9.99 -18.67 1.43
N VAL A 43 -9.04 -17.96 0.83
CA VAL A 43 -8.79 -16.54 1.10
C VAL A 43 -9.16 -15.78 -0.16
N ASP A 44 -10.16 -14.91 -0.05
CA ASP A 44 -10.70 -14.14 -1.17
C ASP A 44 -10.60 -12.64 -0.89
N ASP A 45 -10.25 -11.89 -1.92
CA ASP A 45 -10.21 -10.43 -1.95
C ASP A 45 -11.46 -9.87 -2.61
N PHE A 46 -12.19 -9.01 -1.90
CA PHE A 46 -13.34 -8.27 -2.39
C PHE A 46 -12.95 -6.81 -2.63
N MET A 47 -12.98 -6.39 -3.89
CA MET A 47 -12.88 -4.98 -4.27
C MET A 47 -14.29 -4.41 -4.30
N LEU A 48 -14.59 -3.46 -3.43
CA LEU A 48 -15.95 -2.98 -3.21
C LEU A 48 -16.02 -1.48 -2.98
N THR A 49 -17.20 -0.89 -3.12
CA THR A 49 -17.48 0.48 -2.68
C THR A 49 -18.59 0.47 -1.65
N ILE A 50 -18.65 1.52 -0.85
CA ILE A 50 -19.75 1.75 0.09
C ILE A 50 -20.25 3.19 -0.10
N PRO A 51 -21.55 3.45 0.09
CA PRO A 51 -22.10 4.80 0.14
C PRO A 51 -21.35 5.69 1.13
N GLY A 52 -21.28 7.00 0.87
CA GLY A 52 -20.51 7.93 1.69
C GLY A 52 -20.98 8.08 3.14
N ASP A 53 -22.20 7.67 3.45
CA ASP A 53 -22.79 7.62 4.80
C ASP A 53 -22.56 6.29 5.52
N VAL A 54 -22.07 5.26 4.82
CA VAL A 54 -21.73 3.96 5.38
C VAL A 54 -20.29 3.97 5.85
N ARG A 55 -20.07 3.55 7.10
CA ARG A 55 -18.72 3.48 7.67
C ARG A 55 -18.03 2.15 7.31
N PRO A 56 -16.70 2.12 7.16
CA PRO A 56 -15.97 0.90 6.77
C PRO A 56 -16.09 -0.27 7.74
N ASP A 57 -16.30 0.00 9.02
CA ASP A 57 -16.55 -1.00 10.06
C ASP A 57 -17.83 -1.81 9.83
N ALA A 58 -18.76 -1.29 9.02
CA ALA A 58 -19.94 -2.04 8.58
C ALA A 58 -19.56 -3.28 7.75
N LEU A 59 -18.48 -3.22 6.96
CA LEU A 59 -17.98 -4.36 6.18
C LEU A 59 -17.49 -5.49 7.10
N VAL A 60 -16.69 -5.11 8.10
CA VAL A 60 -16.19 -6.05 9.11
C VAL A 60 -17.34 -6.67 9.87
N THR A 61 -18.30 -5.84 10.30
CA THR A 61 -19.50 -6.27 11.02
C THR A 61 -20.37 -7.22 10.18
N ALA A 62 -20.48 -6.98 8.88
CA ALA A 62 -21.25 -7.83 7.97
C ALA A 62 -20.62 -9.22 7.82
N CYS A 63 -19.31 -9.27 7.57
CA CYS A 63 -18.57 -10.53 7.45
C CYS A 63 -18.58 -11.33 8.76
N ALA A 64 -18.45 -10.67 9.91
CA ALA A 64 -18.48 -11.31 11.23
C ALA A 64 -19.81 -12.04 11.54
N ARG A 65 -20.89 -11.76 10.80
CA ARG A 65 -22.18 -12.46 10.92
C ARG A 65 -22.26 -13.74 10.10
N VAL A 66 -21.31 -13.96 9.19
CA VAL A 66 -21.27 -15.16 8.36
C VAL A 66 -20.48 -16.25 9.11
N PRO A 67 -21.07 -17.44 9.35
CA PRO A 67 -20.38 -18.50 10.07
C PRO A 67 -19.06 -18.90 9.39
N ASP A 68 -18.03 -19.12 10.21
CA ASP A 68 -16.69 -19.57 9.81
C ASP A 68 -15.91 -18.61 8.90
N VAL A 69 -16.39 -17.37 8.73
CA VAL A 69 -15.73 -16.29 7.97
C VAL A 69 -14.98 -15.36 8.90
N GLU A 70 -13.77 -15.00 8.50
CA GLU A 70 -12.89 -14.08 9.22
C GLU A 70 -12.41 -12.98 8.28
N VAL A 71 -12.47 -11.73 8.74
CA VAL A 71 -11.87 -10.61 8.01
C VAL A 71 -10.40 -10.52 8.37
N LEU A 72 -9.53 -10.74 7.40
CA LEU A 72 -8.09 -10.66 7.61
C LEU A 72 -7.63 -9.20 7.65
N TRP A 73 -8.13 -8.35 6.75
CA TRP A 73 -7.89 -6.91 6.78
C TRP A 73 -8.87 -6.15 5.87
N VAL A 74 -8.96 -4.83 6.09
CA VAL A 74 -9.74 -3.89 5.26
C VAL A 74 -8.87 -2.70 4.88
N SER A 75 -8.91 -2.33 3.61
CA SER A 75 -8.21 -1.17 3.06
C SER A 75 -9.12 -0.24 2.32
N PHE A 76 -8.75 1.04 2.26
CA PHE A 76 -9.44 2.05 1.48
C PHE A 76 -8.62 2.50 0.26
N TYR A 77 -9.23 2.38 -0.92
CA TYR A 77 -8.77 2.82 -2.23
C TYR A 77 -9.72 3.91 -2.77
N PRO A 78 -9.56 5.21 -2.47
CA PRO A 78 -10.47 6.25 -2.94
C PRO A 78 -10.75 6.18 -4.45
N GLU A 79 -12.04 6.22 -4.84
CA GLU A 79 -12.48 6.23 -6.24
C GLU A 79 -12.26 7.61 -6.86
N ASN A 80 -11.01 7.91 -7.19
CA ASN A 80 -10.64 8.86 -8.25
C ASN A 80 -9.16 8.72 -8.64
N TRP A 81 -8.53 7.60 -8.30
CA TRP A 81 -7.10 7.40 -8.43
C TRP A 81 -6.78 6.69 -9.75
N GLY A 82 -5.74 7.15 -10.44
CA GLY A 82 -5.21 6.45 -11.61
C GLY A 82 -4.71 7.35 -12.74
N LEU A 83 -5.05 8.65 -12.75
CA LEU A 83 -4.45 9.59 -13.70
C LEU A 83 -4.06 10.93 -13.05
N HIS A 84 -4.94 11.53 -12.26
CA HIS A 84 -4.67 12.85 -11.68
C HIS A 84 -3.67 12.80 -10.53
N ALA A 85 -3.72 11.81 -9.62
CA ALA A 85 -2.76 11.77 -8.49
C ALA A 85 -1.30 11.65 -8.94
N ASP A 86 -1.02 10.92 -10.03
CA ASP A 86 0.32 10.82 -10.58
C ASP A 86 0.72 12.14 -11.25
N LEU A 87 -0.22 12.76 -11.99
CA LEU A 87 0.00 14.07 -12.60
C LEU A 87 0.19 15.17 -11.56
N ASP A 88 -0.59 15.22 -10.49
CA ASP A 88 -0.49 16.21 -9.41
C ASP A 88 0.88 16.09 -8.72
N VAL A 89 1.37 14.86 -8.51
CA VAL A 89 2.72 14.62 -7.98
C VAL A 89 3.78 15.03 -9.00
N LEU A 90 3.61 14.67 -10.28
CA LEU A 90 4.53 15.07 -11.35
C LEU A 90 4.60 16.59 -11.51
N ASP A 91 3.47 17.28 -11.48
CA ASP A 91 3.36 18.73 -11.57
C ASP A 91 4.02 19.37 -10.34
N ALA A 92 3.75 18.88 -9.13
CA ALA A 92 4.40 19.37 -7.92
C ALA A 92 5.93 19.15 -7.93
N MET A 93 6.39 18.00 -8.41
CA MET A 93 7.82 17.71 -8.59
C MET A 93 8.45 18.60 -9.67
N ALA A 94 7.73 18.89 -10.76
CA ALA A 94 8.20 19.77 -11.82
C ALA A 94 8.25 21.24 -11.36
N GLU A 95 7.33 21.67 -10.49
CA GLU A 95 7.33 23.00 -9.88
C GLU A 95 8.46 23.20 -8.87
N GLN A 96 8.86 22.14 -8.13
CA GLN A 96 9.93 22.17 -7.12
C GLN A 96 10.89 20.97 -7.28
N PRO A 97 11.73 20.94 -8.32
CA PRO A 97 12.61 19.80 -8.61
C PRO A 97 13.58 19.46 -7.48
N GLU A 98 14.05 20.46 -6.74
CA GLU A 98 14.96 20.29 -5.60
C GLU A 98 14.29 19.60 -4.39
N ARG A 99 12.96 19.56 -4.36
CA ARG A 99 12.17 18.88 -3.32
C ARG A 99 11.41 17.68 -3.86
N ALA A 100 11.61 17.28 -5.11
CA ALA A 100 10.78 16.30 -5.78
C ALA A 100 10.73 14.95 -5.04
N GLU A 101 11.85 14.45 -4.52
CA GLU A 101 11.89 13.20 -3.73
C GLU A 101 11.13 13.31 -2.41
N VAL A 102 11.19 14.47 -1.76
CA VAL A 102 10.44 14.78 -0.53
C VAL A 102 8.94 14.85 -0.83
N LEU A 103 8.56 15.54 -1.90
CA LEU A 103 7.16 15.65 -2.35
C LEU A 103 6.57 14.30 -2.73
N LEU A 104 7.32 13.46 -3.46
CA LEU A 104 6.92 12.10 -3.77
C LEU A 104 6.73 11.28 -2.49
N THR A 105 7.63 11.42 -1.51
CA THR A 105 7.53 10.71 -0.22
C THR A 105 6.30 11.14 0.58
N ASP A 106 5.96 12.43 0.59
CA ASP A 106 4.77 12.95 1.27
C ASP A 106 3.47 12.52 0.56
N ALA A 107 3.49 12.48 -0.78
CA ALA A 107 2.34 12.06 -1.57
C ALA A 107 2.15 10.54 -1.60
N ALA A 108 3.21 9.76 -1.38
CA ALA A 108 3.21 8.32 -1.55
C ALA A 108 2.08 7.57 -0.80
N PRO A 109 1.74 7.89 0.46
CA PRO A 109 0.58 7.30 1.14
C PRO A 109 -0.73 7.43 0.35
N ALA A 110 -0.96 8.60 -0.25
CA ALA A 110 -2.14 8.84 -1.08
C ALA A 110 -2.01 8.19 -2.47
N THR A 111 -0.82 8.23 -3.08
CA THR A 111 -0.56 7.77 -4.47
C THR A 111 -0.46 6.25 -4.62
N PHE A 112 0.00 5.55 -3.57
CA PHE A 112 0.25 4.10 -3.57
C PHE A 112 -0.59 3.34 -2.56
N HIS A 113 -1.54 4.01 -1.89
CA HIS A 113 -2.38 3.41 -0.84
C HIS A 113 -1.54 2.68 0.21
N CYS A 114 -0.43 3.32 0.59
CA CYS A 114 0.43 2.84 1.65
C CYS A 114 0.15 3.62 2.93
N SER A 115 0.43 3.02 4.08
CA SER A 115 0.24 3.71 5.36
C SER A 115 1.35 4.71 5.62
N TRP A 116 2.53 4.48 5.07
CA TRP A 116 3.70 5.32 5.27
C TRP A 116 4.68 5.23 4.10
N ALA A 117 5.56 6.22 4.03
CA ALA A 117 6.71 6.29 3.16
C ALA A 117 7.93 6.90 3.87
N LEU A 118 9.12 6.47 3.44
CA LEU A 118 10.44 6.92 3.89
C LEU A 118 11.30 7.24 2.67
N LEU A 119 12.10 8.30 2.76
CA LEU A 119 13.20 8.59 1.86
C LEU A 119 14.51 8.24 2.57
N VAL A 120 15.33 7.38 1.98
CA VAL A 120 16.50 6.80 2.61
C VAL A 120 17.76 7.04 1.78
N ASP A 121 18.84 7.47 2.41
CA ASP A 121 20.19 7.50 1.84
C ASP A 121 20.75 6.07 1.73
N ARG A 122 21.11 5.61 0.52
CA ARG A 122 21.53 4.21 0.30
C ARG A 122 22.88 3.87 0.90
N ASP A 123 23.78 4.85 1.01
CA ASP A 123 25.15 4.60 1.46
C ASP A 123 25.20 4.49 2.99
N HIS A 124 24.41 5.31 3.68
CA HIS A 124 24.43 5.42 5.14
C HIS A 124 23.21 4.79 5.81
N GLY A 125 22.17 4.42 5.05
CA GLY A 125 20.90 3.95 5.61
C GLY A 125 20.15 5.04 6.40
N THR A 126 20.49 6.31 6.19
CA THR A 126 19.90 7.43 6.92
C THR A 126 18.52 7.75 6.39
N VAL A 127 17.53 7.90 7.27
CA VAL A 127 16.21 8.40 6.90
C VAL A 127 16.30 9.91 6.71
N LEU A 128 16.22 10.34 5.45
CA LEU A 128 16.30 11.75 5.03
C LEU A 128 14.97 12.48 5.18
N HIS A 129 13.86 11.79 4.88
CA HIS A 129 12.51 12.32 5.00
C HIS A 129 11.51 11.22 5.32
N ARG A 130 10.38 11.59 5.92
CA ARG A 130 9.34 10.65 6.33
C ARG A 130 7.95 11.25 6.18
N SER A 131 7.02 10.44 5.69
CA SER A 131 5.59 10.76 5.73
C SER A 131 5.05 10.81 7.17
N ALA A 132 3.87 11.38 7.37
CA ALA A 132 3.28 11.65 8.69
C ALA A 132 3.15 10.42 9.60
N LEU A 133 2.84 9.24 9.05
CA LEU A 133 2.62 8.02 9.81
C LEU A 133 3.80 7.04 9.72
N ALA A 134 4.93 7.46 9.16
CA ALA A 134 6.10 6.59 9.06
C ALA A 134 6.75 6.29 10.42
N PRO A 135 7.44 5.14 10.54
CA PRO A 135 8.20 4.80 11.73
C PRO A 135 9.16 5.91 12.14
N ILE A 136 9.25 6.14 13.45
CA ILE A 136 10.15 7.16 14.00
C ILE A 136 11.55 6.57 14.09
N GLY A 137 12.48 7.19 13.36
CA GLY A 137 13.90 6.85 13.42
C GLY A 137 14.68 7.70 12.42
N THR A 138 15.99 7.80 12.63
CA THR A 138 16.93 8.48 11.71
C THR A 138 17.77 7.49 10.91
N GLN A 139 17.65 6.20 11.21
CA GLN A 139 18.42 5.11 10.61
C GLN A 139 17.46 3.97 10.27
N VAL A 140 17.63 3.41 9.09
CA VAL A 140 16.98 2.17 8.70
C VAL A 140 17.65 1.01 9.44
N PRO A 141 16.89 0.11 10.08
CA PRO A 141 17.46 -1.09 10.67
C PRO A 141 18.21 -1.93 9.60
N PRO A 142 19.47 -2.35 9.86
CA PRO A 142 20.26 -3.05 8.86
C PRO A 142 19.58 -4.31 8.32
N GLY A 143 19.48 -4.42 7.00
CA GLY A 143 18.91 -5.59 6.31
C GLY A 143 17.37 -5.67 6.31
N VAL A 144 16.66 -4.82 7.05
CA VAL A 144 15.19 -4.90 7.16
C VAL A 144 14.49 -4.54 5.85
N PHE A 145 15.01 -3.56 5.10
CA PHE A 145 14.45 -3.17 3.78
C PHE A 145 15.15 -3.84 2.59
N GLY A 146 15.97 -4.86 2.83
CA GLY A 146 16.71 -5.54 1.76
C GLY A 146 17.67 -4.64 0.99
N ASP A 147 17.76 -4.86 -0.33
CA ASP A 147 18.63 -4.08 -1.22
C ASP A 147 17.94 -2.78 -1.67
N LEU A 148 18.35 -1.65 -1.09
CA LEU A 148 17.86 -0.32 -1.47
C LEU A 148 18.25 0.07 -2.91
N GLY A 149 19.28 -0.57 -3.49
CA GLY A 149 19.73 -0.30 -4.86
C GLY A 149 18.83 -0.87 -5.95
N THR A 150 17.91 -1.77 -5.61
CA THR A 150 17.08 -2.49 -6.58
C THR A 150 15.60 -2.34 -6.25
N ALA A 151 14.78 -2.04 -7.25
CA ALA A 151 13.34 -1.98 -7.06
C ALA A 151 12.77 -3.38 -6.76
N HIS A 152 12.16 -3.56 -5.60
CA HIS A 152 11.63 -4.84 -5.15
C HIS A 152 10.48 -4.67 -4.15
N VAL A 153 9.83 -5.79 -3.83
CA VAL A 153 8.80 -5.91 -2.81
C VAL A 153 9.25 -6.93 -1.77
N ALA A 154 8.87 -6.73 -0.51
CA ALA A 154 9.22 -7.62 0.59
C ALA A 154 8.17 -7.54 1.70
N ASP A 155 8.10 -8.58 2.51
CA ASP A 155 7.30 -8.60 3.74
C ASP A 155 8.18 -8.33 4.96
N LEU A 156 7.67 -7.51 5.86
CA LEU A 156 8.27 -7.21 7.15
C LEU A 156 7.58 -8.03 8.25
N PRO A 157 8.34 -8.77 9.07
CA PRO A 157 7.79 -9.56 10.17
C PRO A 157 7.29 -8.65 11.29
N ALA A 158 6.33 -9.07 12.11
CA ALA A 158 5.71 -8.22 13.15
C ALA A 158 6.68 -7.55 14.15
N ASP A 159 7.89 -8.07 14.32
CA ASP A 159 8.91 -7.55 15.24
C ASP A 159 9.94 -6.63 14.57
N TRP A 160 9.72 -6.22 13.32
CA TRP A 160 10.65 -5.37 12.57
C TRP A 160 10.85 -3.97 13.20
N HIS A 161 9.86 -3.47 13.93
CA HIS A 161 9.92 -2.21 14.67
C HIS A 161 8.93 -2.22 15.83
N ASP A 162 9.32 -1.69 16.99
CA ASP A 162 8.47 -1.62 18.18
C ASP A 162 7.13 -0.94 17.87
N GLY A 163 6.02 -1.62 18.20
CA GLY A 163 4.66 -1.12 18.01
C GLY A 163 4.10 -1.24 16.60
N TRP A 164 4.83 -1.85 15.67
CA TRP A 164 4.37 -2.14 14.31
C TRP A 164 3.96 -3.60 14.18
N GLY A 165 3.00 -3.87 13.29
CA GLY A 165 2.65 -5.24 12.90
C GLY A 165 3.38 -5.66 11.63
N GLU A 166 2.99 -6.82 11.11
CA GLU A 166 3.40 -7.26 9.77
C GLU A 166 3.03 -6.22 8.72
N ALA A 167 3.91 -6.00 7.75
CA ALA A 167 3.70 -5.03 6.70
C ALA A 167 4.32 -5.49 5.39
N ALA A 168 3.64 -5.25 4.28
CA ALA A 168 4.27 -5.32 2.97
C ALA A 168 4.98 -3.99 2.67
N ILE A 169 6.16 -4.07 2.05
CA ILE A 169 6.89 -2.90 1.55
C ILE A 169 7.16 -2.99 0.05
N ALA A 170 7.29 -1.83 -0.57
CA ALA A 170 7.90 -1.67 -1.88
C ALA A 170 9.05 -0.66 -1.79
N VAL A 171 10.17 -1.03 -2.38
CA VAL A 171 11.39 -0.22 -2.45
C VAL A 171 11.61 0.18 -3.90
N ALA A 172 11.92 1.45 -4.14
CA ALA A 172 12.35 1.94 -5.44
C ALA A 172 13.53 2.91 -5.31
N PRO A 173 14.64 2.67 -6.04
CA PRO A 173 15.75 3.60 -6.07
C PRO A 173 15.39 4.85 -6.88
N CYS A 174 15.76 6.00 -6.34
CA CYS A 174 15.82 7.27 -7.06
C CYS A 174 17.05 7.28 -8.00
N ARG A 175 17.15 8.22 -8.95
CA ARG A 175 18.40 8.32 -9.76
C ARG A 175 19.58 8.80 -8.92
N THR A 176 19.30 9.52 -7.84
CA THR A 176 20.26 9.94 -6.82
C THR A 176 20.77 8.74 -5.99
N GLY A 177 21.62 9.01 -5.00
CA GLY A 177 21.99 8.04 -3.97
C GLY A 177 20.83 7.60 -3.06
N HIS A 178 19.59 8.05 -3.28
CA HIS A 178 18.47 7.80 -2.37
C HIS A 178 17.51 6.70 -2.83
N SER A 179 16.61 6.28 -1.96
CA SER A 179 15.54 5.32 -2.25
C SER A 179 14.29 5.65 -1.48
N ILE A 180 13.14 5.51 -2.15
CA ILE A 180 11.84 5.58 -1.49
C ILE A 180 11.43 4.17 -1.04
N VAL A 181 10.99 4.07 0.21
CA VAL A 181 10.41 2.86 0.79
C VAL A 181 9.00 3.19 1.22
N VAL A 182 8.02 2.48 0.66
CA VAL A 182 6.60 2.61 1.03
C VAL A 182 6.15 1.33 1.73
N GLY A 183 5.29 1.47 2.74
CA GLY A 183 4.80 0.30 3.48
C GLY A 183 3.33 0.39 3.86
N ARG A 184 2.67 -0.77 3.87
CA ARG A 184 1.26 -0.91 4.24
C ARG A 184 1.02 -2.19 5.04
N PRO A 185 0.12 -2.17 6.05
CA PRO A 185 -0.43 -3.39 6.58
C PRO A 185 -1.30 -4.04 5.49
N GLY A 186 -1.16 -5.34 5.29
CA GLY A 186 -1.94 -6.09 4.30
C GLY A 186 -1.11 -6.59 3.12
N PRO A 187 -1.68 -6.67 1.91
CA PRO A 187 -1.15 -7.47 0.82
C PRO A 187 0.10 -6.84 0.23
N GLU A 188 0.93 -7.73 -0.30
CA GLU A 188 2.10 -7.39 -1.11
C GLU A 188 1.76 -6.38 -2.21
N PHE A 189 2.70 -5.50 -2.53
CA PHE A 189 2.56 -4.58 -3.64
C PHE A 189 2.60 -5.34 -4.98
N ARG A 190 1.63 -5.05 -5.86
CA ARG A 190 1.55 -5.66 -7.18
C ARG A 190 2.70 -5.17 -8.07
N LYS A 191 3.08 -5.97 -9.07
CA LYS A 191 4.10 -5.60 -10.07
C LYS A 191 3.83 -4.24 -10.75
N ALA A 192 2.56 -3.93 -11.00
CA ALA A 192 2.15 -2.64 -11.58
C ALA A 192 2.33 -1.47 -10.61
N GLU A 193 2.10 -1.68 -9.30
CA GLU A 193 2.34 -0.68 -8.26
C GLU A 193 3.84 -0.38 -8.14
N LEU A 194 4.68 -1.43 -8.09
CA LEU A 194 6.14 -1.29 -8.07
C LEU A 194 6.67 -0.59 -9.32
N ALA A 195 6.15 -0.94 -10.51
CA ALA A 195 6.56 -0.29 -11.76
C ALA A 195 6.23 1.21 -11.77
N ARG A 196 5.05 1.60 -11.28
CA ARG A 196 4.67 3.01 -11.11
C ARG A 196 5.54 3.74 -10.09
N LEU A 197 5.78 3.13 -8.93
CA LEU A 197 6.65 3.72 -7.90
C LEU A 197 8.05 3.98 -8.44
N ARG A 198 8.62 2.99 -9.13
CA ARG A 198 9.91 3.13 -9.81
C ARG A 198 9.89 4.23 -10.85
N HIS A 199 8.85 4.35 -11.65
CA HIS A 199 8.75 5.41 -12.66
C HIS A 199 8.77 6.80 -12.01
N LEU A 200 7.91 7.04 -11.02
CA LEU A 200 7.86 8.33 -10.31
C LEU A 200 9.17 8.64 -9.55
N ALA A 201 9.78 7.64 -8.91
CA ALA A 201 11.06 7.81 -8.23
C ALA A 201 12.21 8.18 -9.18
N LEU A 202 12.18 7.68 -10.43
CA LEU A 202 13.16 8.06 -11.45
C LEU A 202 12.94 9.50 -11.95
N MET A 203 11.69 9.95 -12.03
CA MET A 203 11.33 11.33 -12.44
C MET A 203 11.66 12.36 -11.36
N ALA A 204 11.50 11.99 -10.09
CA ALA A 204 11.83 12.84 -8.94
C ALA A 204 13.31 13.27 -8.89
N SER A 205 14.18 12.62 -9.67
CA SER A 205 15.62 12.83 -9.68
C SER A 205 16.15 13.32 -11.03
N GLU A 206 15.30 13.88 -11.90
CA GLU A 206 15.72 14.34 -13.24
C GLU A 206 16.50 15.66 -13.25
N HIS A 207 16.71 16.32 -12.12
CA HIS A 207 17.53 17.53 -12.09
C HIS A 207 19.02 17.23 -11.91
N GLU A 208 19.78 17.34 -13.01
CA GLU A 208 21.20 17.67 -12.92
C GLU A 208 21.33 19.11 -12.41
N PRO A 209 22.20 19.39 -11.40
CA PRO A 209 22.44 20.75 -10.98
C PRO A 209 22.99 21.54 -12.16
N ALA A 210 22.31 22.62 -12.54
CA ALA A 210 22.85 23.60 -13.47
C ALA A 210 24.20 24.06 -12.91
N THR A 211 25.28 23.62 -13.56
CA THR A 211 26.64 24.03 -13.23
C THR A 211 26.71 25.54 -13.48
N GLN A 212 26.86 26.31 -12.41
CA GLN A 212 27.09 27.76 -12.46
C GLN A 212 28.58 28.04 -12.47
#